data_AF-A0A1C5PS78-F1
#
_entry.id   AF-A0A1C5PS78-F1
#
_cell.length_a   1.000
_cell.length_b   1.000
_cell.length_c   1.000
_cell.angle_alpha   90.00
_cell.angle_beta   90.00
_cell.angle_gamma   90.00
#
_symmetry.space_group_name_H-M   'P 1'
#
loop_
_entity.id
_entity.type
_entity.pdbx_description
1 polymer ?
#
loop_
_entity_poly.entity_id
_entity_poly.type
_entity_poly.pdbx_seq_one_letter_code
_entity_poly.pdbx_strand_id
1 'polypeptide(L)' 'MKQAYLIIAHKDDLTFRTLISMLDNENNDIFIHMDKKSKNYDEESIEKMAKKSIIYHTERSNVAWGGV' A
#
# COMPACT_ATOMS: atom_id res chain seq x y z
N MET A 1 -12.99 16.71 -1.42
CA MET A 1 -12.25 16.58 -2.70
C MET A 1 -11.63 15.21 -2.69
N LYS A 2 -11.83 14.41 -3.74
CA LYS A 2 -11.31 13.04 -3.78
C LYS A 2 -9.83 13.05 -4.19
N GLN A 3 -9.04 12.19 -3.56
CA GLN A 3 -7.61 12.04 -3.81
C GLN A 3 -7.26 10.57 -4.07
N ALA A 4 -6.18 10.36 -4.83
CA ALA A 4 -5.62 9.04 -5.09
C ALA A 4 -4.13 9.04 -4.72
N TYR A 5 -3.72 8.04 -3.93
CA TYR A 5 -2.33 7.89 -3.49
C TYR A 5 -1.74 6.60 -4.06
N LEU A 6 -0.57 6.68 -4.68
CA LEU A 6 0.25 5.51 -4.99
C LEU A 6 1.36 5.38 -3.95
N ILE A 7 1.32 4.31 -3.17
CA ILE A 7 2.32 3.99 -2.16
C ILE A 7 3.18 2.84 -2.67
N ILE A 8 4.44 3.13 -2.94
CA ILE A 8 5.46 2.14 -3.31
C ILE A 8 6.24 1.79 -2.05
N ALA A 9 6.19 0.52 -1.64
CA ALA A 9 6.84 0.04 -0.42
C ALA A 9 7.61 -1.25 -0.71
N HIS A 10 8.75 -1.42 -0.03
CA HIS A 10 9.56 -2.65 -0.13
C HIS A 10 9.42 -3.55 1.11
N LYS A 11 8.66 -3.10 2.11
CA LYS A 11 8.47 -3.79 3.38
C LYS A 11 7.11 -3.48 3.97
N ASP A 12 6.46 -4.51 4.49
CA ASP A 12 5.30 -4.36 5.37
C ASP A 12 5.80 -4.23 6.82
N ASP A 13 5.88 -2.98 7.30
CA ASP A 13 6.32 -2.68 8.66
C ASP A 13 5.38 -1.67 9.34
N LEU A 14 5.73 -1.31 10.58
CA LEU A 14 4.95 -0.36 11.36
C LEU A 14 4.78 0.98 10.63
N THR A 15 5.83 1.47 9.97
CA THR A 15 5.78 2.76 9.26
C THR A 15 4.78 2.70 8.11
N PHE A 16 4.84 1.65 7.29
CA PHE A 16 3.89 1.45 6.20
C PHE A 16 2.45 1.35 6.74
N ARG A 17 2.22 0.53 7.77
CA ARG A 17 0.88 0.36 8.35
C ARG A 17 0.34 1.64 8.99
N THR A 18 1.18 2.41 9.67
CA THR A 18 0.82 3.72 10.23
C THR A 18 0.45 4.70 9.13
N LEU A 19 1.19 4.75 8.01
CA LEU A 19 0.86 5.62 6.88
C LEU A 19 -0.52 5.29 6.29
N ILE A 20 -0.81 4.01 6.04
CA ILE A 20 -2.12 3.59 5.54
C ILE A 20 -3.23 3.98 6.52
N SER A 21 -3.04 3.74 7.82
CA SER A 21 -4.03 4.12 8.84
C SER A 21 -4.26 5.64 8.92
N MET A 22 -3.23 6.46 8.70
CA MET A 22 -3.37 7.92 8.69
C MET A 22 -4.08 8.42 7.43
N LEU A 23 -3.97 7.70 6.31
CA LEU A 23 -4.62 8.03 5.05
C LEU A 23 -6.02 7.41 4.91
N ASP A 24 -6.44 6.53 5.83
CA ASP A 24 -7.74 5.86 5.82
C ASP A 24 -8.90 6.86 5.95
N ASN A 25 -9.41 7.31 4.81
CA ASN A 25 -10.47 8.29 4.68
C ASN A 25 -11.35 7.95 3.47
N GLU A 26 -12.66 8.22 3.60
CA GLU A 26 -13.65 7.99 2.55
C GLU A 26 -13.38 8.76 1.24
N ASN A 27 -12.58 9.83 1.29
CA ASN A 27 -12.19 10.62 0.12
C ASN A 27 -10.87 10.15 -0.52
N ASN A 28 -10.24 9.10 0.01
CA ASN A 28 -8.93 8.63 -0.44
C ASN A 28 -9.04 7.23 -1.02
N ASP A 29 -8.59 7.08 -2.27
CA ASP A 29 -8.27 5.78 -2.87
C ASP A 29 -6.76 5.53 -2.72
N ILE A 30 -6.38 4.33 -2.27
CA ILE A 30 -4.96 4.00 -2.00
C ILE A 30 -4.53 2.82 -2.87
N PHE A 31 -3.59 3.07 -3.76
CA PHE A 31 -2.93 2.08 -4.59
C PHE A 31 -1.62 1.66 -3.93
N ILE A 32 -1.41 0.36 -3.80
CA ILE A 32 -0.22 -0.18 -3.13
C ILE A 32 0.59 -1.00 -4.14
N HIS A 33 1.84 -0.61 -4.31
CA HIS A 33 2.85 -1.40 -5.00
C HIS A 33 3.85 -1.93 -3.96
N MET A 34 3.63 -3.17 -3.53
CA MET A 34 4.56 -3.84 -2.63
C MET A 34 5.59 -4.63 -3.43
N ASP A 35 6.87 -4.37 -3.21
CA ASP A 35 7.97 -5.10 -3.84
C ASP A 35 7.77 -6.62 -3.69
N LYS A 36 7.96 -7.36 -4.78
CA LYS A 36 7.85 -8.82 -4.83
C LYS A 36 8.78 -9.53 -3.83
N LYS A 37 9.87 -8.89 -3.41
CA LYS A 37 10.79 -9.39 -2.38
C LYS A 37 10.19 -9.39 -0.97
N SER A 38 9.14 -8.59 -0.71
CA SER A 38 8.47 -8.53 0.59
C SER A 38 7.58 -9.75 0.81
N LYS A 39 8.14 -10.83 1.35
CA LYS A 39 7.42 -12.12 1.50
C LYS A 39 6.33 -12.10 2.57
N ASN A 40 6.43 -11.19 3.54
CA ASN A 40 5.50 -11.12 4.68
C ASN A 40 4.31 -10.21 4.43
N TYR A 41 4.18 -9.66 3.22
CA TYR A 41 3.06 -8.80 2.87
C TYR A 41 1.80 -9.62 2.63
N ASP A 42 0.75 -9.30 3.39
CA ASP A 42 -0.56 -9.92 3.31
C ASP A 42 -1.62 -8.87 2.97
N GLU A 43 -2.16 -8.94 1.75
CA GLU A 43 -3.14 -7.99 1.21
C GLU A 43 -4.41 -7.94 2.06
N GLU A 44 -4.92 -9.11 2.47
CA GLU A 44 -6.14 -9.21 3.28
C GLU A 44 -5.97 -8.50 4.64
N SER A 45 -4.77 -8.56 5.23
CA SER A 45 -4.49 -7.84 6.48
C SER A 45 -4.56 -6.33 6.33
N ILE A 46 -4.20 -5.79 5.16
CA ILE A 46 -4.25 -4.35 4.87
C ILE A 46 -5.67 -3.91 4.59
N GLU A 47 -6.42 -4.67 3.80
CA GLU A 47 -7.84 -4.41 3.53
C GLU A 47 -8.68 -4.43 4.81
N LYS A 48 -8.40 -5.36 5.73
CA LYS A 48 -9.07 -5.39 7.05
C LYS A 48 -8.73 -4.19 7.94
N MET A 49 -7.55 -3.59 7.74
CA MET A 49 -7.06 -2.48 8.54
C MET A 49 -7.64 -1.13 8.07
N ALA A 50 -7.68 -0.89 6.75
CA ALA A 50 -8.24 0.33 6.17
C ALA A 50 -9.75 0.17 5.92
N LYS A 51 -10.57 0.86 6.72
CA LYS A 51 -12.03 0.65 6.71
C LYS A 51 -12.80 1.67 5.89
N LYS A 52 -12.17 2.80 5.54
CA LYS A 52 -12.82 3.94 4.88
C LYS A 52 -12.29 4.13 3.47
N SER A 53 -10.98 3.98 3.28
CA SER A 53 -10.35 4.04 1.96
C SER A 53 -10.57 2.75 1.19
N ILE A 54 -10.71 2.88 -0.14
CA ILE A 54 -10.65 1.72 -1.03
C ILE A 54 -9.17 1.42 -1.29
N ILE A 55 -8.77 0.18 -1.03
CA ILE A 55 -7.41 -0.31 -1.28
C ILE A 55 -7.37 -1.03 -2.63
N TYR A 56 -6.35 -0.70 -3.43
CA TYR A 56 -6.05 -1.39 -4.68
C TYR A 56 -4.63 -1.94 -4.63
N HIS A 57 -4.49 -3.25 -4.77
CA HIS A 57 -3.20 -3.92 -4.86
C HIS A 57 -2.78 -3.97 -6.33
N THR A 58 -1.60 -3.42 -6.64
CA THR A 58 -1.05 -3.42 -8.00
C THR A 58 -0.18 -4.65 -8.23
N GLU A 59 0.13 -4.96 -9.49
CA GLU A 59 1.06 -6.04 -9.81
C GLU A 59 2.41 -5.82 -9.12
N ARG A 60 2.90 -6.87 -8.45
CA ARG A 60 4.14 -6.82 -7.69
C ARG A 60 5.34 -7.08 -8.60
N SER A 61 6.24 -6.11 -8.67
CA SER A 61 7.48 -6.20 -9.44
C SER A 61 8.71 -6.32 -8.53
N ASN A 62 9.81 -6.81 -9.08
CA ASN A 62 11.09 -6.83 -8.38
C ASN A 62 11.78 -5.48 -8.60
N VAL A 63 11.57 -4.55 -7.67
CA VAL A 63 12.10 -3.18 -7.80
C VAL A 63 13.59 -3.18 -7.40
N ALA A 64 14.41 -2.53 -8.22
CA ALA A 64 15.81 -2.30 -7.96
C ALA A 64 16.11 -0.80 -8.02
N TRP A 65 17.09 -0.35 -7.24
CA TRP A 65 17.57 1.02 -7.33
C TRP A 65 18.09 1.31 -8.73
N GLY A 66 17.50 2.30 -9.42
CA GLY A 66 17.82 2.63 -10.80
C GLY A 66 17.40 1.57 -11.84
N GLY A 67 16.55 0.62 -11.47
CA GLY A 67 15.96 -0.34 -12.40
C GLY A 67 14.96 0.33 -13.35
N VAL A 68 14.80 -0.25 -14.54
CA VAL A 68 13.75 0.08 -15.52
C VAL A 68 12.57 -0.85 -15.31
#